data_AF-A0A840S2L1-F1
#
_entry.id   AF-A0A840S2L1-F1
#
_cell.length_a   1.000
_cell.length_b   1.000
_cell.length_c   1.000
_cell.angle_alpha   90.00
_cell.angle_beta   90.00
_cell.angle_gamma   90.00
#
_symmetry.space_group_name_H-M   'P 1'
#
loop_
_entity.id
_entity.type
_entity.pdbx_description
1 polymer ?
#
loop_
_entity_poly.entity_id
_entity_poly.type
_entity_poly.pdbx_seq_one_letter_code
_entity_poly.pdbx_strand_id
1 'polypeptide(L)'
;MTTALAGWVARVRACDIARAGIELQGAPPTSVEAFAREFGVNLGQVTACLQLLVDGPHLLFVGAPVVIAAYSARAGTFRVSFDGEAPPDLASLDVPAAGTWLTVAAAEAGELPAAAPHWAVMTLGPRGPSGINAGAAATLRRYMTDRASLDPFELRTAQAFWACADHCLDGR
;
A
#
# COMPACT_ATOMS: atom_id res chain seq x y z
N MET A 1 -12.76 3.24 -15.05
CA MET A 1 -12.40 3.01 -13.64
C MET A 1 -12.01 4.28 -12.88
N THR A 2 -11.70 5.40 -13.56
CA THR A 2 -11.26 6.69 -12.98
C THR A 2 -12.24 7.35 -12.00
N THR A 3 -13.54 7.09 -12.13
CA THR A 3 -14.59 7.66 -11.25
C THR A 3 -14.58 7.09 -9.84
N ALA A 4 -14.07 5.86 -9.64
CA ALA A 4 -14.06 5.22 -8.32
C ALA A 4 -12.90 5.71 -7.43
N LEU A 5 -11.94 6.47 -7.97
CA LEU A 5 -10.83 7.08 -7.22
C LEU A 5 -11.11 8.55 -6.91
N ALA A 6 -11.78 9.25 -7.83
CA ALA A 6 -12.24 10.62 -7.61
C ALA A 6 -13.14 10.71 -6.36
N GLY A 7 -12.85 11.68 -5.49
CA GLY A 7 -13.64 11.93 -4.28
C GLY A 7 -13.66 10.76 -3.30
N TRP A 8 -12.60 9.94 -3.23
CA TRP A 8 -12.51 8.85 -2.25
C TRP A 8 -12.64 9.34 -0.81
N VAL A 9 -12.08 10.52 -0.49
CA VAL A 9 -12.15 11.13 0.85
C VAL A 9 -13.59 11.29 1.32
N ALA A 10 -14.48 11.77 0.44
CA ALA A 10 -15.90 11.97 0.76
C ALA A 10 -16.66 10.66 1.06
N ARG A 11 -16.07 9.50 0.75
CA ARG A 11 -16.65 8.16 0.98
C ARG A 11 -16.02 7.43 2.15
N VAL A 12 -15.08 8.05 2.86
CA VAL A 12 -14.46 7.47 4.06
C VAL A 12 -15.52 7.25 5.12
N ARG A 13 -15.48 6.07 5.76
CA ARG A 13 -16.37 5.67 6.85
C ARG A 13 -15.61 5.64 8.17
N ALA A 14 -16.35 5.63 9.28
CA ALA A 14 -15.75 5.55 10.62
C ALA A 14 -14.90 4.28 10.82
N CYS A 15 -15.26 3.15 10.20
CA CYS A 15 -14.46 1.94 10.27
C CYS A 15 -13.12 2.05 9.53
N ASP A 16 -13.03 2.86 8.48
CA ASP A 16 -11.80 3.09 7.73
C ASP A 16 -10.82 3.94 8.58
N ILE A 17 -11.35 4.92 9.30
CA ILE A 17 -10.61 5.75 10.29
C ILE A 17 -10.05 4.88 11.42
N ALA A 18 -10.92 4.08 12.04
CA ALA A 18 -10.53 3.20 13.14
C ALA A 18 -9.47 2.18 12.72
N ARG A 19 -9.61 1.60 11.52
CA ARG A 19 -8.63 0.65 10.97
C ARG A 19 -7.27 1.29 10.71
N ALA A 20 -7.25 2.54 10.27
CA ALA A 20 -6.00 3.27 10.03
C ALA A 20 -5.36 3.83 11.31
N GLY A 21 -6.03 3.71 12.47
CA GLY A 21 -5.54 4.27 13.73
C GLY A 21 -5.63 5.80 13.81
N ILE A 22 -6.44 6.44 12.97
CA ILE A 22 -6.68 7.88 13.01
C ILE A 22 -7.72 8.19 14.09
N GLU A 23 -7.52 9.25 14.87
CA GLU A 23 -8.52 9.71 15.83
C GLU A 23 -9.74 10.29 15.09
N LEU A 24 -10.95 9.83 15.46
CA LEU A 24 -12.17 10.34 14.87
C LEU A 24 -12.51 11.72 15.44
N GLN A 25 -12.29 12.76 14.64
CA GLN A 25 -12.65 14.15 14.92
C GLN A 25 -13.85 14.56 14.05
N GLY A 26 -15.06 14.35 14.55
CA GLY A 26 -16.29 14.68 13.84
C GLY A 26 -16.65 13.66 12.74
N ALA A 27 -16.86 14.16 11.51
CA ALA A 27 -17.19 13.29 10.38
C ALA A 27 -15.93 12.60 9.81
N PRO A 28 -15.99 11.33 9.36
CA PRO A 28 -14.81 10.61 8.91
C PRO A 28 -13.98 11.29 7.80
N PRO A 29 -14.58 11.87 6.73
CA PRO A 29 -13.82 12.62 5.73
C PRO A 29 -13.02 13.78 6.34
N THR A 30 -13.64 14.51 7.27
CA THR A 30 -13.01 15.64 7.97
C THR A 30 -11.86 15.18 8.87
N SER A 31 -11.96 13.99 9.46
CA SER A 31 -10.85 13.43 10.26
C SER A 31 -9.63 13.09 9.40
N VAL A 32 -9.82 12.53 8.19
CA VAL A 32 -8.70 12.31 7.24
C VAL A 32 -8.08 13.63 6.80
N GLU A 33 -8.90 14.64 6.49
CA GLU A 33 -8.42 15.96 6.09
C GLU A 33 -7.68 16.68 7.22
N ALA A 34 -8.15 16.54 8.46
CA ALA A 34 -7.50 17.09 9.64
C ALA A 34 -6.14 16.41 9.87
N PHE A 35 -6.09 15.08 9.85
CA PHE A 35 -4.85 14.32 9.95
C PHE A 35 -3.86 14.72 8.84
N ALA A 36 -4.32 14.75 7.59
CA ALA A 36 -3.46 15.12 6.47
C ALA A 36 -2.89 16.53 6.60
N ARG A 37 -3.67 17.49 7.12
CA ARG A 37 -3.20 18.84 7.41
C ARG A 37 -2.17 18.87 8.53
N GLU A 38 -2.42 18.13 9.61
CA GLU A 38 -1.54 18.04 10.78
C GLU A 38 -0.16 17.48 10.42
N PHE A 39 -0.13 16.41 9.63
CA PHE A 39 1.10 15.72 9.24
C PHE A 39 1.67 16.19 7.88
N GLY A 40 1.10 17.23 7.27
CA GLY A 40 1.58 17.76 5.99
C GLY A 40 1.43 16.81 4.78
N VAL A 41 0.49 15.87 4.85
CA VAL A 41 0.23 14.88 3.79
C VAL A 41 -0.56 15.50 2.65
N ASN A 42 -0.06 15.33 1.42
CA ASN A 42 -0.77 15.76 0.21
C ASN A 42 -1.76 14.68 -0.24
N LEU A 43 -3.06 14.88 0.02
CA LEU A 43 -4.13 13.95 -0.41
C LEU A 43 -4.23 13.79 -1.94
N GLY A 44 -3.73 14.76 -2.71
CA GLY A 44 -3.58 14.63 -4.16
C GLY A 44 -2.55 13.57 -4.54
N GLN A 45 -1.42 13.50 -3.81
CA GLN A 45 -0.42 12.44 -4.01
C GLN A 45 -0.94 11.08 -3.55
N VAL A 46 -1.71 11.00 -2.46
CA VAL A 46 -2.40 9.76 -2.07
C VAL A 46 -3.29 9.26 -3.21
N THR A 47 -4.06 10.17 -3.83
CA THR A 47 -4.91 9.86 -4.97
C THR A 47 -4.10 9.38 -6.19
N ALA A 48 -2.98 10.04 -6.48
CA ALA A 48 -2.09 9.62 -7.57
C ALA A 48 -1.45 8.26 -7.32
N CYS A 49 -1.06 7.95 -6.08
CA CYS A 49 -0.53 6.64 -5.70
C CYS A 49 -1.57 5.54 -5.81
N LEU A 50 -2.81 5.78 -5.37
CA LEU A 50 -3.92 4.85 -5.59
C LEU A 50 -4.15 4.58 -7.08
N GLN A 51 -4.16 5.64 -7.89
CA GLN A 51 -4.32 5.53 -9.35
C GLN A 51 -3.18 4.72 -9.98
N LEU A 52 -1.93 5.00 -9.59
CA LEU A 52 -0.77 4.24 -10.04
C LEU A 52 -0.94 2.75 -9.76
N LEU A 53 -1.31 2.38 -8.53
CA LEU A 53 -1.51 0.97 -8.17
C LEU A 53 -2.65 0.31 -8.96
N VAL A 54 -3.70 1.07 -9.30
CA VAL A 54 -4.83 0.57 -10.09
C VAL A 54 -4.48 0.40 -11.58
N ASP A 55 -3.61 1.24 -12.12
CA ASP A 55 -3.30 1.29 -13.56
C ASP A 55 -2.42 0.14 -14.06
N GLY A 56 -1.76 -0.58 -13.17
CA GLY A 56 -0.84 -1.64 -13.56
C GLY A 56 -0.54 -2.61 -12.44
N PRO A 57 0.23 -3.68 -12.74
CA PRO A 57 0.65 -4.65 -11.75
C PRO A 57 1.78 -4.07 -10.89
N HIS A 58 1.48 -3.00 -10.15
CA HIS A 58 2.44 -2.27 -9.35
C HIS A 58 2.35 -2.68 -7.89
N LEU A 59 3.52 -2.70 -7.26
CA LEU A 59 3.68 -2.91 -5.83
C LEU A 59 4.42 -1.70 -5.27
N LEU A 60 3.78 -1.03 -4.31
CA LEU A 60 4.42 -0.03 -3.47
C LEU A 60 5.28 -0.78 -2.45
N PHE A 61 6.54 -0.40 -2.34
CA PHE A 61 7.47 -0.90 -1.33
C PHE A 61 8.38 0.24 -0.89
N VAL A 62 8.02 0.85 0.24
CA VAL A 62 8.78 1.93 0.88
C VAL A 62 9.43 1.38 2.13
N GLY A 63 10.64 1.83 2.45
CA GLY A 63 11.39 1.39 3.64
C GLY A 63 11.37 2.42 4.77
N ALA A 64 11.34 1.92 6.01
CA ALA A 64 11.42 2.63 7.30
C ALA A 64 10.35 3.73 7.55
N PRO A 65 9.12 3.37 7.97
CA PRO A 65 8.61 2.00 8.17
C PRO A 65 8.38 1.26 6.86
N VAL A 66 8.34 -0.07 6.90
CA VAL A 66 8.13 -0.88 5.69
C VAL A 66 6.67 -0.83 5.29
N VAL A 67 6.35 -0.07 4.25
CA VAL A 67 5.01 0.10 3.70
C VAL A 67 4.91 -0.71 2.42
N ILE A 68 3.99 -1.68 2.40
CA ILE A 68 3.73 -2.52 1.22
C ILE A 68 2.27 -2.35 0.81
N ALA A 69 2.02 -2.06 -0.47
CA ALA A 69 0.66 -2.01 -0.99
C ALA A 69 0.57 -2.52 -2.42
N ALA A 70 -0.51 -3.21 -2.75
CA ALA A 70 -0.78 -3.69 -4.10
C ALA A 70 -2.29 -3.73 -4.38
N TYR A 71 -2.66 -3.61 -5.65
CA TYR A 71 -4.04 -3.70 -6.10
C TYR A 71 -4.27 -4.95 -6.93
N SER A 72 -5.38 -5.65 -6.69
CA SER A 72 -5.87 -6.73 -7.54
C SER A 72 -6.94 -6.20 -8.48
N ALA A 73 -6.66 -6.19 -9.78
CA ALA A 73 -7.65 -5.82 -10.79
C ALA A 73 -8.83 -6.80 -10.85
N ARG A 74 -8.60 -8.07 -10.51
CA ARG A 74 -9.62 -9.11 -10.50
C ARG A 74 -10.57 -8.97 -9.31
N ALA A 75 -10.02 -8.81 -8.11
CA ALA A 75 -10.83 -8.66 -6.89
C ALA A 75 -11.38 -7.23 -6.75
N GLY A 76 -10.78 -6.26 -7.42
CA GLY A 76 -11.14 -4.85 -7.31
C GLY A 76 -10.73 -4.22 -5.97
N THR A 77 -9.78 -4.83 -5.24
CA THR A 77 -9.41 -4.46 -3.87
C THR A 77 -7.90 -4.30 -3.71
N PHE A 78 -7.50 -3.53 -2.71
CA PHE A 78 -6.12 -3.35 -2.30
C PHE A 78 -5.76 -4.33 -1.18
N ARG A 79 -4.50 -4.72 -1.14
CA ARG A 79 -3.88 -5.36 0.00
C ARG A 79 -2.74 -4.48 0.49
N VAL A 80 -2.65 -4.30 1.80
CA VAL A 80 -1.63 -3.43 2.40
C VAL A 80 -0.96 -4.10 3.59
N SER A 81 0.24 -3.64 3.93
CA SER A 81 1.02 -4.07 5.09
C SER A 81 1.91 -2.96 5.59
N PHE A 82 2.09 -2.91 6.91
CA PHE A 82 2.95 -1.97 7.62
C PHE A 82 3.93 -2.75 8.50
N ASP A 83 5.23 -2.49 8.37
CA ASP A 83 6.32 -3.22 9.08
C ASP A 83 6.22 -4.75 9.00
N GLY A 84 5.75 -5.24 7.84
CA GLY A 84 5.54 -6.67 7.59
C GLY A 84 4.31 -7.25 8.28
N GLU A 85 3.54 -6.45 9.02
CA GLU A 85 2.24 -6.84 9.56
C GLU A 85 1.16 -6.67 8.50
N ALA A 86 0.41 -7.74 8.25
CA ALA A 86 -0.71 -7.77 7.31
C ALA A 86 -1.91 -8.46 7.97
N PRO A 87 -2.52 -7.82 9.00
CA PRO A 87 -3.69 -8.38 9.67
C PRO A 87 -4.84 -8.63 8.67
N PRO A 88 -5.75 -9.57 8.96
CA PRO A 88 -6.79 -9.98 8.01
C PRO A 88 -7.66 -8.84 7.47
N ASP A 89 -7.84 -7.77 8.24
CA ASP A 89 -8.61 -6.58 7.88
C ASP A 89 -7.89 -5.63 6.91
N LEU A 90 -6.57 -5.80 6.72
CA LEU A 90 -5.75 -5.15 5.69
C LEU A 90 -5.54 -6.02 4.44
N ALA A 91 -6.07 -7.25 4.43
CA ALA A 91 -5.93 -8.18 3.31
C ALA A 91 -6.77 -7.79 2.08
N SER A 92 -7.85 -7.03 2.28
CA SER A 92 -8.76 -6.61 1.21
C SER A 92 -9.45 -5.29 1.56
N LEU A 93 -8.93 -4.19 1.04
CA LEU A 93 -9.43 -2.83 1.23
C LEU A 93 -10.11 -2.33 -0.04
N ASP A 94 -11.23 -1.63 0.11
CA ASP A 94 -11.78 -0.79 -0.95
C ASP A 94 -11.00 0.52 -1.05
N VAL A 95 -11.34 1.35 -2.04
CA VAL A 95 -10.63 2.61 -2.31
C VAL A 95 -10.60 3.54 -1.09
N PRO A 96 -11.72 3.85 -0.38
CA PRO A 96 -11.66 4.74 0.77
C PRO A 96 -10.76 4.20 1.88
N ALA A 97 -10.86 2.90 2.20
CA ALA A 97 -10.01 2.30 3.23
C ALA A 97 -8.52 2.32 2.85
N ALA A 98 -8.19 2.00 1.59
CA ALA A 98 -6.82 2.05 1.09
C ALA A 98 -6.26 3.49 1.07
N GLY A 99 -7.07 4.48 0.69
CA GLY A 99 -6.69 5.89 0.71
C GLY A 99 -6.44 6.42 2.11
N THR A 100 -7.30 6.07 3.07
CA THR A 100 -7.09 6.43 4.49
C THR A 100 -5.80 5.80 5.01
N TRP A 101 -5.56 4.52 4.72
CA TRP A 101 -4.33 3.84 5.12
C TRP A 101 -3.09 4.47 4.48
N LEU A 102 -3.12 4.77 3.18
CA LEU A 102 -2.02 5.44 2.49
C LEU A 102 -1.76 6.86 3.01
N THR A 103 -2.78 7.53 3.55
CA THR A 103 -2.61 8.84 4.19
C THR A 103 -1.73 8.73 5.44
N VAL A 104 -1.93 7.68 6.26
CA VAL A 104 -1.05 7.38 7.40
C VAL A 104 0.33 6.97 6.92
N ALA A 105 0.42 6.09 5.91
CA ALA A 105 1.70 5.68 5.35
C ALA A 105 2.52 6.87 4.79
N ALA A 106 1.87 7.86 4.18
CA ALA A 106 2.52 9.08 3.70
C ALA A 106 3.05 9.97 4.83
N ALA A 107 2.36 10.03 5.98
CA ALA A 107 2.84 10.77 7.14
C ALA A 107 4.15 10.19 7.69
N GLU A 108 4.30 8.87 7.62
CA GLU A 108 5.47 8.15 8.12
C GLU A 108 6.61 8.08 7.10
N ALA A 109 6.29 7.73 5.85
CA ALA A 109 7.26 7.46 4.81
C ALA A 109 7.56 8.67 3.91
N GLY A 110 6.80 9.76 4.05
CA GLY A 110 6.92 10.96 3.25
C GLY A 110 6.20 10.87 1.89
N GLU A 111 6.89 11.30 0.83
CA GLU A 111 6.28 11.45 -0.49
C GLU A 111 5.89 10.09 -1.12
N LEU A 112 4.61 9.96 -1.50
CA LEU A 112 4.10 8.79 -2.21
C LEU A 112 4.33 8.89 -3.73
N PRO A 113 4.57 7.76 -4.41
CA PRO A 113 4.79 7.75 -5.85
C PRO A 113 3.53 8.13 -6.64
N ALA A 114 3.69 9.02 -7.62
CA ALA A 114 2.65 9.33 -8.61
C ALA A 114 2.85 8.62 -9.96
N ALA A 115 3.99 7.96 -10.17
CA ALA A 115 4.31 7.29 -11.42
C ALA A 115 5.24 6.08 -11.22
N ALA A 116 5.17 5.11 -12.14
CA ALA A 116 5.96 3.88 -12.10
C ALA A 116 7.49 4.03 -12.05
N PRO A 117 8.13 5.07 -12.64
CA PRO A 117 9.58 5.27 -12.54
C PRO A 117 10.09 5.63 -11.14
N HIS A 118 9.21 5.74 -10.15
CA HIS A 118 9.58 6.09 -8.78
C HIS A 118 10.31 4.94 -8.08
N TRP A 119 11.29 5.28 -7.22
CA TRP A 119 12.15 4.29 -6.55
C TRP A 119 11.36 3.30 -5.69
N ALA A 120 10.31 3.78 -5.01
CA ALA A 120 9.44 2.96 -4.17
C ALA A 120 8.48 2.01 -4.93
N VAL A 121 8.50 2.02 -6.27
CA VAL A 121 7.55 1.25 -7.07
C VAL A 121 8.27 0.10 -7.77
N MET A 122 7.68 -1.09 -7.67
CA MET A 122 8.05 -2.24 -8.49
C MET A 122 6.90 -2.59 -9.42
N THR A 123 7.22 -2.92 -10.67
CA THR A 123 6.27 -3.45 -11.64
C THR A 123 6.44 -4.96 -11.73
N LEU A 124 5.39 -5.70 -11.40
CA LEU A 124 5.35 -7.15 -11.43
C LEU A 124 5.01 -7.61 -12.86
N GLY A 125 5.88 -8.42 -13.45
CA GLY A 125 5.67 -8.96 -14.79
C GLY A 125 5.99 -10.45 -14.90
N PRO A 126 5.75 -11.05 -16.08
CA PRO A 126 6.00 -12.48 -16.31
C PRO A 126 7.45 -12.91 -16.11
N ARG A 127 8.39 -11.95 -16.26
CA ARG A 127 9.83 -12.16 -16.06
C ARG A 127 10.29 -11.83 -14.62
N GLY A 128 9.35 -11.57 -13.72
CA GLY A 128 9.58 -11.12 -12.36
C GLY A 128 9.42 -9.60 -12.17
N PRO A 129 9.69 -9.12 -10.95
CA PRO A 129 9.64 -7.70 -10.63
C PRO A 129 10.67 -6.88 -11.40
N SER A 130 10.30 -5.66 -11.78
CA SER A 130 11.16 -4.69 -12.45
C SER A 130 11.00 -3.30 -11.80
N GLY A 131 11.98 -2.42 -11.97
CA GLY A 131 12.04 -1.12 -11.29
C GLY A 131 13.34 -0.96 -10.50
N ILE A 132 13.54 0.23 -9.92
CA ILE A 132 14.75 0.57 -9.17
C ILE A 132 14.94 -0.38 -7.97
N ASN A 133 13.84 -0.71 -7.28
CA ASN A 133 13.85 -1.62 -6.13
C ASN A 133 13.74 -3.11 -6.49
N ALA A 134 13.86 -3.51 -7.76
CA ALA A 134 13.73 -4.92 -8.15
C ALA A 134 14.77 -5.84 -7.46
N GLY A 135 15.94 -5.30 -7.11
CA GLY A 135 16.96 -6.01 -6.31
C GLY A 135 16.45 -6.41 -4.92
N ALA A 136 15.59 -5.60 -4.29
CA ALA A 136 14.98 -5.94 -3.01
C ALA A 136 14.05 -7.16 -3.13
N ALA A 137 13.31 -7.28 -4.24
CA ALA A 137 12.46 -8.44 -4.48
C ALA A 137 13.26 -9.74 -4.65
N ALA A 138 14.45 -9.68 -5.25
CA ALA A 138 15.34 -10.85 -5.35
C ALA A 138 15.83 -11.30 -3.96
N THR A 139 16.20 -10.35 -3.11
CA THR A 139 16.57 -10.62 -1.71
C THR A 139 15.40 -11.23 -0.93
N LEU A 140 14.21 -10.63 -1.00
CA LEU A 140 13.01 -11.14 -0.33
C LEU A 140 12.55 -12.51 -0.89
N ARG A 141 12.86 -12.84 -2.15
CA ARG A 141 12.63 -14.18 -2.70
C ARG A 141 13.57 -15.21 -2.08
N ARG A 142 14.85 -14.87 -1.96
CA ARG A 142 15.86 -15.72 -1.33
C ARG A 142 15.50 -16.02 0.13
N TYR A 143 14.97 -15.01 0.83
CA TYR A 143 14.49 -15.14 2.21
C TYR A 143 13.38 -16.21 2.34
N MET A 144 12.53 -16.35 1.34
CA MET A 144 11.51 -17.41 1.36
C MET A 144 12.07 -18.82 1.16
N THR A 145 13.27 -18.96 0.60
CA THR A 145 13.95 -20.26 0.38
C THR A 145 14.85 -20.69 1.54
N ASP A 146 15.39 -19.73 2.31
CA ASP A 146 16.26 -19.98 3.47
C ASP A 146 15.67 -19.32 4.72
N ARG A 147 14.50 -19.79 5.14
CA ARG A 147 13.74 -19.18 6.24
C ARG A 147 14.43 -19.31 7.60
N ALA A 148 15.29 -20.31 7.76
CA ALA A 148 15.92 -20.63 9.04
C ALA A 148 17.00 -19.61 9.45
N SER A 149 17.53 -18.84 8.49
CA SER A 149 18.58 -17.85 8.73
C SER A 149 18.06 -16.43 8.98
N LEU A 150 16.74 -16.20 8.86
CA LEU A 150 16.15 -14.86 8.95
C LEU A 150 15.77 -14.51 10.37
N ASP A 151 15.92 -13.23 10.71
CA ASP A 151 15.26 -12.73 11.89
C ASP A 151 13.72 -12.68 11.70
N PRO A 152 12.94 -12.61 12.80
CA PRO A 152 11.49 -12.60 12.71
C PRO A 152 10.91 -11.43 11.89
N PHE A 153 11.57 -10.28 11.85
CA PHE A 153 11.11 -9.11 11.12
C PHE A 153 11.34 -9.28 9.60
N GLU A 154 12.50 -9.77 9.20
CA GLU A 154 12.81 -10.11 7.80
C GLU A 154 11.83 -11.14 7.25
N LEU A 155 11.53 -12.18 8.05
CA LEU A 155 10.57 -13.21 7.67
C LEU A 155 9.16 -12.62 7.47
N ARG A 156 8.67 -11.79 8.40
CA ARG A 156 7.35 -11.14 8.27
C ARG A 156 7.30 -10.22 7.07
N THR A 157 8.34 -9.41 6.85
CA THR A 157 8.45 -8.51 5.70
C THR A 157 8.42 -9.28 4.38
N ALA A 158 9.17 -10.38 4.27
CA ALA A 158 9.16 -11.22 3.09
C ALA A 158 7.78 -11.85 2.84
N GLN A 159 7.11 -12.33 3.90
CA GLN A 159 5.76 -12.88 3.80
C GLN A 159 4.74 -11.84 3.33
N ALA A 160 4.74 -10.65 3.94
CA ALA A 160 3.86 -9.56 3.56
C ALA A 160 4.09 -9.10 2.11
N PHE A 161 5.36 -9.01 1.70
CA PHE A 161 5.75 -8.68 0.33
C PHE A 161 5.13 -9.65 -0.66
N TRP A 162 5.34 -10.95 -0.49
CA TRP A 162 4.82 -11.96 -1.41
C TRP A 162 3.30 -12.07 -1.35
N ALA A 163 2.69 -11.89 -0.18
CA ALA A 163 1.24 -11.84 -0.06
C ALA A 163 0.61 -10.68 -0.86
N CYS A 164 1.26 -9.51 -0.91
CA CYS A 164 0.85 -8.37 -1.73
C CYS A 164 1.14 -8.61 -3.23
N ALA A 165 2.30 -9.18 -3.54
CA ALA A 165 2.67 -9.48 -4.92
C ALA A 165 1.71 -10.50 -5.54
N ASP A 166 1.39 -11.58 -4.81
CA ASP A 166 0.45 -12.61 -5.25
C ASP A 166 -0.95 -12.00 -5.42
N HIS A 167 -1.41 -11.15 -4.48
CA HIS A 167 -2.69 -10.44 -4.59
C HIS A 167 -2.78 -9.59 -5.88
N CYS A 168 -1.69 -8.91 -6.24
CA CYS A 168 -1.61 -8.12 -7.46
C CYS A 168 -1.72 -8.97 -8.74
N LEU A 169 -1.13 -10.17 -8.69
CA LEU A 169 -1.05 -11.09 -9.83
C LEU A 169 -2.25 -12.03 -9.93
N ASP A 170 -3.06 -12.15 -8.87
CA ASP A 170 -4.20 -13.07 -8.80
C ASP A 170 -5.26 -12.71 -9.86
N GLY A 171 -5.14 -13.33 -11.04
CA GLY A 171 -5.99 -13.08 -12.22
C GLY A 171 -5.26 -12.73 -13.53
N ARG A 172 -3.92 -12.79 -13.57
CA ARG A 172 -3.13 -12.65 -14.82
C ARG A 172 -2.55 -13.96 -15.31
#